data_AF-A0A143QT11-F1
#
_entry.id   AF-A0A143QT11-F1
#
_cell.length_a   1.000
_cell.length_b   1.000
_cell.length_c   1.000
_cell.angle_alpha   90.00
_cell.angle_beta   90.00
_cell.angle_gamma   90.00
#
_symmetry.space_group_name_H-M   'P 1'
#
loop_
_entity.id
_entity.type
_entity.pdbx_description
1 polymer ?
#
loop_
_entity_poly.entity_id
_entity_poly.type
_entity_poly.pdbx_seq_one_letter_code
_entity_poly.pdbx_strand_id
1 'polypeptide(L)'
;MTETIDTTDSATQWISPSLWLLGATREAGVSTLEQFWSFTADSEGSWPPGDDRERVSPYVVIVARDSFKSLTAAQNLALAHQRGEIGAGSELLGLITVASAPTLDKPIRQHRDVVGGAFEQSWHIGWHRSLLSASVDRLPRWHPLAADATAPNPALPTDIHTVGIALTNAVHARIPALFTGQVAS
;
A
#
# COMPACT_ATOMS: atom_id res chain seq x y z
N MET A 1 26.07 35.40 -30.70
CA MET A 1 26.47 34.24 -29.90
C MET A 1 26.03 34.53 -28.49
N THR A 2 24.79 34.14 -28.18
CA THR A 2 24.19 34.36 -26.86
C THR A 2 23.39 33.10 -26.59
N GLU A 3 23.96 32.27 -25.74
CA GLU A 3 23.40 31.00 -25.29
C GLU A 3 22.35 31.31 -24.22
N THR A 4 21.08 31.19 -24.59
CA THR A 4 19.97 31.24 -23.64
C THR A 4 19.96 29.91 -22.91
N ILE A 5 20.39 29.93 -21.65
CA ILE A 5 20.29 28.78 -20.75
C ILE A 5 18.80 28.62 -20.43
N ASP A 6 18.18 27.60 -21.04
CA ASP A 6 16.83 27.13 -20.71
C ASP A 6 16.85 26.61 -19.27
N THR A 7 16.47 27.45 -18.32
CA THR A 7 16.25 27.08 -16.92
C THR A 7 14.85 26.48 -16.80
N THR A 8 14.62 25.36 -17.48
CA THR A 8 13.51 24.47 -17.18
C THR A 8 14.10 23.23 -16.50
N ASP A 9 14.75 23.44 -15.36
CA ASP A 9 15.24 22.36 -14.52
C ASP A 9 14.07 21.77 -13.71
N SER A 10 13.57 20.64 -14.18
CA SER A 10 13.20 19.46 -13.39
C SER A 10 12.29 19.66 -12.17
N ALA A 11 11.36 20.61 -12.20
CA ALA A 11 10.26 20.68 -11.25
C ALA A 11 9.15 19.65 -11.55
N THR A 12 9.49 18.44 -12.04
CA THR A 12 8.66 17.27 -11.74
C THR A 12 8.97 16.92 -10.29
N GLN A 13 8.43 17.74 -9.40
CA GLN A 13 8.31 17.42 -7.99
C GLN A 13 7.55 16.10 -7.96
N TRP A 14 8.27 14.98 -7.86
CA TRP A 14 7.67 13.68 -7.65
C TRP A 14 6.97 13.78 -6.31
N ILE A 15 5.66 14.03 -6.35
CA ILE A 15 4.81 13.90 -5.16
C ILE A 15 4.83 12.41 -4.87
N SER A 16 5.76 11.98 -4.01
CA SER A 16 5.83 10.60 -3.55
C SER A 16 4.51 10.25 -2.88
N PRO A 17 3.95 9.05 -3.12
CA PRO A 17 2.78 8.61 -2.39
C PRO A 17 3.07 8.62 -0.89
N SER A 18 2.04 8.80 -0.06
CA SER A 18 2.21 8.65 1.39
C SER A 18 2.44 7.19 1.80
N LEU A 19 2.04 6.22 0.95
CA LEU A 19 2.17 4.79 1.22
C LEU A 19 2.39 3.99 -0.07
N TRP A 20 3.38 3.09 -0.06
CA TRP A 20 3.62 2.17 -1.16
C TRP A 20 2.88 0.84 -0.99
N LEU A 21 2.28 0.35 -2.08
CA LEU A 21 1.65 -0.96 -2.15
C LEU A 21 2.63 -1.94 -2.81
N LEU A 22 3.21 -2.85 -2.03
CA LEU A 22 4.11 -3.89 -2.54
C LEU A 22 3.35 -5.19 -2.79
N GLY A 23 3.12 -5.53 -4.05
CA GLY A 23 2.49 -6.79 -4.40
C GLY A 23 3.39 -7.98 -4.06
N ALA A 24 2.91 -8.91 -3.23
CA ALA A 24 3.59 -10.18 -2.96
C ALA A 24 3.77 -11.03 -4.24
N THR A 25 2.87 -10.82 -5.20
CA THR A 25 2.88 -11.41 -6.54
C THR A 25 2.27 -10.40 -7.51
N ARG A 26 2.58 -10.51 -8.81
CA ARG A 26 2.00 -9.65 -9.88
C ARG A 26 0.47 -9.62 -9.88
N GLU A 27 -0.18 -10.70 -9.43
CA GLU A 27 -1.64 -10.86 -9.41
C GLU A 27 -2.29 -10.52 -8.06
N ALA A 28 -1.59 -9.79 -7.17
CA ALA A 28 -2.08 -9.42 -5.85
C ALA A 28 -3.25 -8.42 -5.86
N GLY A 29 -3.44 -7.69 -6.97
CA GLY A 29 -4.48 -6.68 -7.12
C GLY A 29 -4.04 -5.25 -6.76
N VAL A 30 -2.73 -4.98 -6.73
CA VAL A 30 -2.16 -3.68 -6.36
C VAL A 30 -2.72 -2.55 -7.21
N SER A 31 -2.68 -2.67 -8.54
CA SER A 31 -3.17 -1.62 -9.46
C SER A 31 -4.65 -1.28 -9.25
N THR A 32 -5.46 -2.24 -8.81
CA THR A 32 -6.87 -1.99 -8.47
C THR A 32 -7.00 -1.21 -7.17
N LEU A 33 -6.23 -1.57 -6.14
CA LEU A 33 -6.25 -0.88 -4.84
C LEU A 33 -5.64 0.53 -4.92
N GLU A 34 -4.54 0.69 -5.67
CA GLU A 34 -3.90 1.97 -5.96
C GLU A 34 -4.90 2.99 -6.52
N GLN A 35 -5.74 2.54 -7.44
CA GLN A 35 -6.75 3.40 -8.04
C GLN A 35 -7.81 3.88 -7.02
N PHE A 36 -8.15 3.05 -6.03
CA PHE A 36 -9.11 3.41 -5.00
C PHE A 36 -8.59 4.45 -4.01
N TRP A 37 -7.27 4.51 -3.77
CA TRP A 37 -6.69 5.34 -2.72
C TRP A 37 -5.66 6.32 -3.25
N SER A 38 -6.01 7.60 -3.23
CA SER A 38 -5.22 8.65 -3.88
C SER A 38 -3.82 8.86 -3.31
N PHE A 39 -3.59 8.44 -2.06
CA PHE A 39 -2.35 8.61 -1.30
C PHE A 39 -1.39 7.42 -1.45
N THR A 40 -1.77 6.42 -2.26
CA THR A 40 -0.98 5.21 -2.48
C THR A 40 -0.43 5.14 -3.90
N ALA A 41 0.64 4.39 -4.10
CA ALA A 41 1.12 3.98 -5.43
C ALA A 41 1.61 2.53 -5.45
N ASP A 42 1.56 1.90 -6.63
CA ASP A 42 2.20 0.60 -6.87
C ASP A 42 3.72 0.74 -6.77
N SER A 43 4.36 -0.15 -6.01
CA SER A 43 5.82 -0.20 -5.92
C SER A 43 6.47 -1.00 -7.06
N GLU A 44 5.66 -1.49 -8.00
CA GLU A 44 6.04 -2.26 -9.18
C GLU A 44 6.84 -3.53 -8.84
N GLY A 45 6.57 -4.10 -7.66
CA GLY A 45 7.24 -5.30 -7.16
C GLY A 45 8.63 -5.05 -6.55
N SER A 46 9.02 -3.78 -6.39
CA SER A 46 10.29 -3.38 -5.77
C SER A 46 10.03 -2.70 -4.43
N TRP A 47 10.96 -2.82 -3.50
CA TRP A 47 10.90 -2.02 -2.27
C TRP A 47 11.28 -0.58 -2.60
N PRO A 48 10.52 0.42 -2.13
CA PRO A 48 10.86 1.81 -2.36
C PRO A 48 12.17 2.16 -1.62
N PRO A 49 13.00 3.06 -2.20
CA PRO A 49 14.15 3.58 -1.48
C PRO A 49 13.64 4.41 -0.30
N GLY A 50 14.06 4.06 0.92
CA GLY A 50 13.67 4.78 2.13
C GLY A 50 14.82 5.55 2.78
N ASP A 51 15.88 5.82 2.03
CA ASP A 51 17.08 6.56 2.44
C ASP A 51 16.88 8.09 2.38
N ASP A 52 16.07 8.59 1.45
CA ASP A 52 15.68 10.00 1.36
C ASP A 52 14.21 10.20 1.77
N ARG A 53 13.96 10.16 3.09
CA ARG A 53 12.61 10.25 3.69
C ARG A 53 11.91 11.60 3.49
N GLU A 54 12.64 12.63 3.10
CA GLU A 54 12.06 13.94 2.79
C GLU A 54 11.44 13.96 1.38
N ARG A 55 11.93 13.11 0.48
CA ARG A 55 11.45 13.03 -0.90
C ARG A 55 10.61 11.80 -1.18
N VAL A 56 10.87 10.69 -0.50
CA VAL A 56 10.23 9.39 -0.75
C VAL A 56 9.63 8.86 0.55
N SER A 57 8.34 8.53 0.53
CA SER A 57 7.72 7.88 1.69
C SER A 57 8.40 6.54 1.97
N PRO A 58 8.81 6.28 3.23
CA PRO A 58 9.38 4.99 3.60
C PRO A 58 8.33 3.90 3.83
N TYR A 59 7.04 4.26 3.89
CA TYR A 59 6.01 3.35 4.36
C TYR A 59 5.56 2.38 3.28
N VAL A 60 5.50 1.10 3.63
CA VAL A 60 5.13 0.00 2.73
C VAL A 60 4.07 -0.87 3.39
N VAL A 61 3.07 -1.28 2.62
CA VAL A 61 2.21 -2.43 2.95
C VAL A 61 2.35 -3.49 1.89
N ILE A 62 2.46 -4.75 2.32
CA ILE A 62 2.45 -5.87 1.39
C ILE A 62 1.00 -6.18 1.02
N VAL A 63 0.73 -6.43 -0.26
CA VAL A 63 -0.58 -6.85 -0.76
C VAL A 63 -0.48 -8.29 -1.24
N ALA A 64 -1.36 -9.16 -0.73
CA ALA A 64 -1.46 -10.55 -1.15
C ALA A 64 -2.89 -10.89 -1.55
N ARG A 65 -3.04 -11.71 -2.59
CA ARG A 65 -4.33 -12.30 -2.92
C ARG A 65 -4.50 -13.60 -2.13
N ASP A 66 -5.71 -13.95 -1.73
CA ASP A 66 -6.00 -15.18 -1.00
C ASP A 66 -5.77 -16.43 -1.87
N SER A 67 -4.50 -16.83 -1.95
CA SER A 67 -3.97 -18.01 -2.62
C SER A 67 -2.70 -18.44 -1.89
N PHE A 68 -2.38 -19.73 -1.91
CA PHE A 68 -1.19 -20.24 -1.23
C PHE A 68 0.10 -19.55 -1.71
N LYS A 69 0.23 -19.38 -3.03
CA LYS A 69 1.37 -18.71 -3.68
C LYS A 69 1.59 -17.29 -3.15
N SER A 70 0.54 -16.46 -3.17
CA SER A 70 0.65 -15.05 -2.81
C SER A 70 0.84 -14.85 -1.30
N LEU A 71 0.15 -15.65 -0.47
CA LEU A 71 0.32 -15.62 0.99
C LEU A 71 1.71 -16.09 1.44
N THR A 72 2.23 -17.17 0.84
CA THR A 72 3.61 -17.62 1.10
C THR A 72 4.63 -16.57 0.66
N ALA A 73 4.43 -15.94 -0.50
CA ALA A 73 5.32 -14.87 -0.96
C ALA A 73 5.30 -13.65 -0.02
N ALA A 74 4.14 -13.28 0.51
CA ALA A 74 4.01 -12.20 1.49
C ALA A 74 4.77 -12.51 2.78
N GLN A 75 4.63 -13.73 3.30
CA GLN A 75 5.38 -14.17 4.47
C GLN A 75 6.90 -14.12 4.23
N ASN A 76 7.36 -14.58 3.07
CA ASN A 76 8.78 -14.55 2.71
C ASN A 76 9.33 -13.12 2.61
N LEU A 77 8.58 -12.20 1.99
CA LEU A 77 8.96 -10.78 1.92
C LEU A 77 9.06 -10.15 3.31
N ALA A 78 8.09 -10.40 4.18
CA ALA A 78 8.10 -9.88 5.55
C ALA A 78 9.30 -10.43 6.34
N LEU A 79 9.57 -11.73 6.26
CA LEU A 79 10.70 -12.35 6.94
C LEU A 79 12.05 -11.84 6.42
N ALA A 80 12.20 -11.63 5.12
CA ALA A 80 13.41 -11.08 4.53
C ALA A 80 13.64 -9.60 4.92
N HIS A 81 12.57 -8.81 4.97
CA HIS A 81 12.62 -7.43 5.48
C HIS A 81 13.01 -7.38 6.96
N GLN A 82 12.43 -8.24 7.80
CA GLN A 82 12.78 -8.36 9.22
C GLN A 82 14.24 -8.76 9.44
N ARG A 83 14.83 -9.56 8.54
CA ARG A 83 16.26 -9.91 8.56
C ARG A 83 17.16 -8.82 7.98
N GLY A 84 16.60 -7.73 7.45
CA GLY A 84 17.35 -6.64 6.82
C GLY A 84 17.93 -6.98 5.44
N GLU A 85 17.42 -8.03 4.78
CA GLU A 85 17.92 -8.49 3.47
C GLU A 85 17.40 -7.63 2.31
N ILE A 86 16.24 -7.01 2.50
CA ILE A 86 15.52 -6.21 1.50
C ILE A 86 14.85 -5.00 2.16
N GLY A 87 14.51 -3.99 1.35
CA GLY A 87 13.76 -2.81 1.81
C GLY A 87 14.52 -1.95 2.81
N ALA A 88 15.84 -1.80 2.63
CA ALA A 88 16.64 -0.88 3.44
C ALA A 88 16.03 0.53 3.42
N GLY A 89 15.80 1.09 4.61
CA GLY A 89 15.13 2.40 4.78
C GLY A 89 13.60 2.37 4.70
N SER A 90 13.00 1.33 4.11
CA SER A 90 11.55 1.12 4.12
C SER A 90 11.04 0.63 5.48
N GLU A 91 9.85 1.07 5.86
CA GLU A 91 9.12 0.60 7.03
C GLU A 91 7.86 -0.18 6.59
N LEU A 92 7.83 -1.47 6.94
CA LEU A 92 6.70 -2.35 6.66
C LEU A 92 5.61 -2.15 7.72
N LEU A 93 4.47 -1.57 7.33
CA LEU A 93 3.34 -1.30 8.22
C LEU A 93 2.41 -2.50 8.42
N GLY A 94 2.35 -3.42 7.46
CA GLY A 94 1.43 -4.56 7.55
C GLY A 94 1.14 -5.26 6.23
N LEU A 95 0.07 -6.06 6.26
CA LEU A 95 -0.42 -6.88 5.16
C LEU A 95 -1.86 -6.54 4.78
N ILE A 96 -2.12 -6.34 3.50
CA ILE A 96 -3.47 -6.37 2.93
C ILE A 96 -3.70 -7.72 2.25
N THR A 97 -4.78 -8.40 2.61
CA THR A 97 -5.23 -9.62 1.94
C THR A 97 -6.46 -9.33 1.09
N VAL A 98 -6.49 -9.82 -0.15
CA VAL A 98 -7.60 -9.61 -1.09
C VAL A 98 -8.24 -10.96 -1.42
N ALA A 99 -9.54 -11.09 -1.15
CA ALA A 99 -10.27 -12.32 -1.42
C ALA A 99 -10.21 -12.70 -2.92
N SER A 100 -9.84 -13.95 -3.20
CA SER A 100 -9.79 -14.48 -4.57
C SER A 100 -11.15 -14.94 -5.09
N ALA A 101 -12.09 -15.22 -4.19
CA ALA A 101 -13.40 -15.79 -4.47
C ALA A 101 -14.43 -15.34 -3.39
N PRO A 102 -15.75 -15.38 -3.68
CA PRO A 102 -16.79 -15.05 -2.70
C PRO A 102 -16.81 -16.00 -1.49
N THR A 103 -16.33 -17.23 -1.67
CA THR A 103 -16.14 -18.19 -0.60
C THR A 103 -14.77 -18.82 -0.79
N LEU A 104 -13.90 -18.66 0.21
CA LEU A 104 -12.57 -19.25 0.21
C LEU A 104 -12.63 -20.70 0.70
N ASP A 105 -11.66 -21.51 0.32
CA ASP A 105 -11.51 -22.83 0.93
C ASP A 105 -10.94 -22.70 2.36
N LYS A 106 -11.34 -23.61 3.26
CA LYS A 106 -10.88 -23.59 4.66
C LYS A 106 -9.35 -23.54 4.79
N PRO A 107 -8.56 -24.33 4.04
CA PRO A 107 -7.10 -24.27 4.14
C PRO A 107 -6.53 -22.89 3.77
N ILE A 108 -7.10 -22.22 2.76
CA ILE A 108 -6.63 -20.88 2.37
C ILE A 108 -6.97 -19.84 3.44
N ARG A 109 -8.17 -19.90 4.04
CA ARG A 109 -8.52 -19.03 5.17
C ARG A 109 -7.57 -19.22 6.36
N GLN A 110 -7.32 -20.47 6.73
CA GLN A 110 -6.41 -20.78 7.84
C GLN A 110 -4.99 -20.31 7.56
N HIS A 111 -4.50 -20.50 6.32
CA HIS A 111 -3.19 -20.01 5.93
C HIS A 111 -3.11 -18.48 5.97
N ARG A 112 -4.16 -17.78 5.49
CA ARG A 112 -4.28 -16.33 5.59
C ARG A 112 -4.23 -15.85 7.03
N ASP A 113 -4.96 -16.50 7.94
CA ASP A 113 -5.00 -16.13 9.35
C ASP A 113 -3.62 -16.32 10.02
N VAL A 114 -2.93 -17.42 9.70
CA VAL A 114 -1.56 -17.68 10.17
C VAL A 114 -0.58 -16.63 9.63
N VAL A 115 -0.61 -16.35 8.33
CA VAL A 115 0.28 -15.37 7.71
C VAL A 115 -0.01 -13.96 8.24
N GLY A 116 -1.27 -13.57 8.35
CA GLY A 116 -1.69 -12.28 8.89
C GLY A 116 -1.24 -12.05 10.34
N GLY A 117 -1.24 -13.10 11.17
CA GLY A 117 -0.74 -13.04 12.55
C GLY A 117 0.77 -12.78 12.69
N ALA A 118 1.54 -12.86 11.60
CA ALA A 118 2.97 -12.53 11.59
C ALA A 118 3.26 -11.04 11.28
N PHE A 119 2.23 -10.26 10.95
CA PHE A 119 2.35 -8.82 10.67
C PHE A 119 1.86 -8.01 11.87
N GLU A 120 2.39 -6.79 12.05
CA GLU A 120 1.90 -5.86 13.07
C GLU A 120 0.43 -5.52 12.84
N GLN A 121 0.06 -5.27 11.59
CA GLN A 121 -1.32 -5.04 11.18
C GLN A 121 -1.66 -5.89 9.96
N SER A 122 -2.89 -6.39 9.94
CA SER A 122 -3.44 -7.12 8.80
C SER A 122 -4.83 -6.59 8.47
N TRP A 123 -5.05 -6.25 7.19
CA TRP A 123 -6.33 -5.81 6.66
C TRP A 123 -6.85 -6.82 5.65
N HIS A 124 -8.16 -6.88 5.49
CA HIS A 124 -8.81 -7.79 4.54
C HIS A 124 -9.79 -7.02 3.66
N ILE A 125 -9.63 -7.19 2.34
CA ILE A 125 -10.57 -6.76 1.31
C ILE A 125 -11.33 -8.00 0.84
N GLY A 126 -12.65 -7.94 1.00
CA GLY A 126 -13.56 -8.98 0.57
C GLY A 126 -13.67 -9.07 -0.95
N TRP A 127 -14.42 -10.07 -1.39
CA TRP A 127 -14.66 -10.26 -2.82
C TRP A 127 -15.75 -9.32 -3.31
N HIS A 128 -15.47 -8.62 -4.41
CA HIS A 128 -16.41 -7.68 -5.04
C HIS A 128 -16.68 -8.08 -6.49
N ARG A 129 -17.90 -8.57 -6.76
CA ARG A 129 -18.30 -9.01 -8.11
C ARG A 129 -18.11 -7.93 -9.16
N SER A 130 -18.41 -6.68 -8.81
CA SER A 130 -18.35 -5.53 -9.71
C SER A 130 -16.97 -5.31 -10.31
N LEU A 131 -15.90 -5.70 -9.61
CA LEU A 131 -14.52 -5.56 -10.08
C LEU A 131 -14.18 -6.49 -11.25
N LEU A 132 -14.94 -7.56 -11.48
CA LEU A 132 -14.69 -8.48 -12.61
C LEU A 132 -14.95 -7.84 -13.97
N SER A 133 -15.81 -6.82 -14.02
CA SER A 133 -16.21 -6.13 -15.26
C SER A 133 -15.86 -4.63 -15.24
N ALA A 134 -15.26 -4.15 -14.15
CA ALA A 134 -14.87 -2.75 -14.04
C ALA A 134 -13.57 -2.49 -14.79
N SER A 135 -13.52 -1.40 -15.55
CA SER A 135 -12.24 -0.85 -16.02
C SER A 135 -11.57 -0.13 -14.86
N VAL A 136 -10.27 -0.39 -14.63
CA VAL A 136 -9.53 0.20 -13.51
C VAL A 136 -9.60 1.72 -13.56
N ASP A 137 -9.41 2.34 -14.72
CA ASP A 137 -9.49 3.81 -14.92
C ASP A 137 -10.86 4.44 -14.55
N ARG A 138 -11.91 3.61 -14.38
CA ARG A 138 -13.26 4.04 -14.02
C ARG A 138 -13.62 3.80 -12.56
N LEU A 139 -12.73 3.17 -11.79
CA LEU A 139 -12.96 2.98 -10.36
C LEU A 139 -12.91 4.34 -9.63
N PRO A 140 -13.78 4.55 -8.63
CA PRO A 140 -13.76 5.77 -7.84
C PRO A 140 -12.44 5.88 -7.08
N ARG A 141 -11.97 7.11 -6.90
CA ARG A 141 -10.75 7.42 -6.16
C ARG A 141 -11.10 8.17 -4.89
N TRP A 142 -10.73 7.61 -3.74
CA TRP A 142 -10.94 8.19 -2.41
C TRP A 142 -9.70 8.94 -1.94
N HIS A 143 -9.91 10.08 -1.28
CA HIS A 143 -8.85 10.93 -0.74
C HIS A 143 -9.10 11.19 0.76
N PRO A 144 -8.12 10.94 1.65
CA PRO A 144 -8.33 11.05 3.10
C PRO A 144 -8.59 12.48 3.59
N LEU A 145 -8.13 13.48 2.84
CA LEU A 145 -8.36 14.91 3.13
C LEU A 145 -9.59 15.51 2.44
N ALA A 146 -10.42 14.70 1.78
CA ALA A 146 -11.69 15.19 1.24
C ALA A 146 -12.64 15.59 2.38
N ALA A 147 -13.48 16.60 2.18
CA ALA A 147 -14.38 17.12 3.22
C ALA A 147 -15.37 16.06 3.75
N ASP A 148 -15.70 15.08 2.93
CA ASP A 148 -16.61 13.96 3.21
C ASP A 148 -15.85 12.63 3.33
N ALA A 149 -14.53 12.64 3.55
CA ALA A 149 -13.69 11.45 3.52
C ALA A 149 -14.15 10.34 4.48
N THR A 150 -14.79 10.67 5.60
CA THR A 150 -15.32 9.70 6.57
C THR A 150 -16.76 9.30 6.32
N ALA A 151 -17.48 10.01 5.45
CA ALA A 151 -18.87 9.69 5.12
C ALA A 151 -18.95 8.45 4.23
N PRO A 152 -20.02 7.64 4.33
CA PRO A 152 -20.22 6.50 3.43
C PRO A 152 -20.26 6.93 1.96
N ASN A 153 -19.48 6.28 1.10
CA ASN A 153 -19.46 6.53 -0.33
C ASN A 153 -20.11 5.34 -1.09
N PRO A 154 -21.28 5.50 -1.72
CA PRO A 154 -21.97 4.40 -2.38
C PRO A 154 -21.25 3.86 -3.62
N ALA A 155 -20.30 4.61 -4.19
CA ALA A 155 -19.47 4.14 -5.30
C ALA A 155 -18.31 3.25 -4.84
N LEU A 156 -17.90 3.36 -3.57
CA LEU A 156 -16.76 2.68 -3.00
C LEU A 156 -17.22 1.50 -2.12
N PRO A 157 -16.74 0.28 -2.34
CA PRO A 157 -17.02 -0.82 -1.42
C PRO A 157 -16.59 -0.48 0.03
N THR A 158 -17.44 -0.83 1.00
CA THR A 158 -17.31 -0.40 2.40
C THR A 158 -15.99 -0.84 3.05
N ASP A 159 -15.54 -2.05 2.75
CA ASP A 159 -14.26 -2.58 3.24
C ASP A 159 -13.05 -1.83 2.63
N ILE A 160 -13.10 -1.47 1.35
CA ILE A 160 -12.08 -0.63 0.71
C ILE A 160 -12.02 0.76 1.35
N HIS A 161 -13.17 1.35 1.68
CA HIS A 161 -13.23 2.62 2.42
C HIS A 161 -12.64 2.49 3.83
N THR A 162 -13.06 1.45 4.56
CA THR A 162 -12.60 1.16 5.93
C THR A 162 -11.10 0.93 5.98
N VAL A 163 -10.54 0.16 5.04
CA VAL A 163 -9.11 -0.08 4.94
C VAL A 163 -8.37 1.20 4.54
N GLY A 164 -8.90 2.02 3.63
CA GLY A 164 -8.29 3.32 3.30
C GLY A 164 -8.13 4.25 4.52
N ILE A 165 -9.14 4.29 5.40
CA ILE A 165 -9.07 5.00 6.67
C ILE A 165 -8.02 4.37 7.60
N ALA A 166 -8.03 3.04 7.74
CA ALA A 166 -7.09 2.33 8.61
C ALA A 166 -5.63 2.50 8.17
N LEU A 167 -5.35 2.48 6.88
CA LEU A 167 -4.02 2.74 6.31
C LEU A 167 -3.58 4.18 6.57
N THR A 168 -4.48 5.16 6.41
CA THR A 168 -4.20 6.57 6.74
C THR A 168 -3.82 6.71 8.21
N ASN A 169 -4.55 6.04 9.11
CA ASN A 169 -4.25 6.03 10.54
C ASN A 169 -2.92 5.34 10.86
N ALA A 170 -2.59 4.24 10.17
CA ALA A 170 -1.31 3.54 10.33
C ALA A 170 -0.13 4.44 9.93
N VAL A 171 -0.24 5.15 8.81
CA VAL A 171 0.76 6.14 8.39
C VAL A 171 0.85 7.30 9.39
N HIS A 172 -0.27 7.89 9.79
CA HIS A 172 -0.30 8.99 10.76
C HIS A 172 0.31 8.60 12.11
N ALA A 173 0.14 7.36 12.57
CA ALA A 173 0.74 6.86 13.80
C ALA A 173 2.28 6.83 13.75
N ARG A 174 2.89 6.88 12.56
CA ARG A 174 4.35 6.88 12.35
C ARG A 174 4.95 8.26 12.10
N ILE A 175 4.14 9.25 11.71
CA ILE A 175 4.60 10.63 11.52
C ILE A 175 5.29 11.21 12.79
N PRO A 176 4.80 11.01 14.03
CA PRO A 176 5.49 11.52 15.22
C PRO A 176 6.90 10.96 15.43
N ALA A 177 7.19 9.75 14.94
CA ALA A 177 8.51 9.12 15.06
C ALA A 177 9.55 9.81 14.15
N LEU A 178 9.13 10.45 13.05
CA LEU A 178 10.02 11.20 12.15
C LEU A 178 10.59 12.46 12.81
N PHE A 179 9.83 13.12 13.68
CA PHE A 179 10.25 14.36 14.35
C PHE A 179 11.08 14.14 15.63
N THR A 180 11.13 12.91 16.14
CA THR A 180 11.82 12.61 17.41
C THR A 180 13.29 12.22 17.20
N GLY A 181 13.70 11.89 15.97
CA GLY A 181 15.10 11.60 15.61
C GLY A 181 16.01 12.82 15.45
N GLN A 182 15.49 14.05 15.61
CA GLN A 182 16.21 15.29 15.30
C GLN A 182 16.86 16.00 16.51
N VAL A 183 16.97 15.31 17.66
CA VAL A 183 17.64 15.81 18.86
C VAL A 183 18.76 14.86 19.31
N ALA A 184 19.71 14.60 18.43
CA ALA A 184 21.03 14.07 18.80
C ALA A 184 22.05 14.34 17.69
N SER A 185 22.59 15.56 17.64
CA SER A 185 23.96 15.87 17.20
C SER A 185 24.32 17.29 17.63
#